data_AF-A0A8B9TFY6-F1
#
_entry.id   AF-A0A8B9TFY6-F1
#
_cell.length_a   1.000
_cell.length_b   1.000
_cell.length_c   1.000
_cell.angle_alpha   90.00
_cell.angle_beta   90.00
_cell.angle_gamma   90.00
#
_symmetry.space_group_name_H-M   'P 1'
#
loop_
_entity.id
_entity.type
_entity.pdbx_description
1 polymer ?
#
loop_
_entity_poly.entity_id
_entity_poly.type
_entity_poly.pdbx_seq_one_letter_code
_entity_poly.pdbx_strand_id
1 'polypeptide(L)'
;VEKETAQNFSLQEKFSLSLPSNVVQDSGRAYFSVLGDIMGTSMQNLHQLLQMPFGCGEQNMVLFAPNIYVLDYLNKTGQLSEEIKSKAIGYLVSGYQRQLNYKHADGSYSTFGQRYGQPGNTWLTAFVLKSFAQARPYIFIYEKHIQDALFWLTQKQKENGCFHSSGTLLNNAMKGGVDNEVSLTAYITIALLEIPLPVTHSVVRNALFCLETAANAEENHVYTKALLAYAFALAGKEEKRKAMLGLLEKEAVKKDGSVHWQRPGKEMVADLPYYHYRAPSAEVEMTAYVLLAHLTTQSAPSQQELSFASLIAKWISGQQNPNGGFSSTQDTVVALQALSLYGAVTYAKSGTASQVTLRSGGDFQQDFQVDPSNRLLLQRVPLPQVPGEYSAEVSGEGCVYLQTSLRYNVQPTQEDAPFTLHVYTTPETCEDSQAHKVFNIGINVSYTGERNVSNMVIVDVKMLSGFIPVKSSVRKVGRTDLSTNHVLVYLEKVSVHLGLGWVRETQAWGHPGQKTWTSKLPWV
;
A
#
# COMPACT_ATOMS: atom_id res chain seq x y z
N VAL A 1 -8.97 -49.26 6.03
CA VAL A 1 -10.16 -49.57 6.84
C VAL A 1 -9.93 -48.79 8.12
N GLU A 2 -10.39 -47.55 8.22
CA GLU A 2 -11.79 -47.21 8.51
C GLU A 2 -12.36 -46.12 7.60
N LYS A 3 -13.63 -46.32 7.24
CA LYS A 3 -14.55 -45.30 6.76
C LYS A 3 -14.90 -44.45 7.99
N GLU A 4 -14.41 -43.22 8.06
CA GLU A 4 -15.08 -42.18 8.85
C GLU A 4 -15.87 -41.29 7.89
N THR A 5 -17.16 -41.26 8.18
CA THR A 5 -18.23 -40.47 7.60
C THR A 5 -17.81 -39.06 7.18
N ALA A 6 -18.19 -38.68 5.95
CA ALA A 6 -18.28 -37.30 5.51
C ALA A 6 -19.23 -36.53 6.46
N GLN A 7 -18.66 -35.94 7.52
CA GLN A 7 -19.34 -34.89 8.26
C GLN A 7 -19.39 -33.68 7.33
N ASN A 8 -20.60 -33.26 6.93
CA ASN A 8 -20.80 -31.95 6.33
C ASN A 8 -20.30 -30.90 7.33
N PHE A 9 -19.10 -30.37 7.09
CA PHE A 9 -18.54 -29.31 7.90
C PHE A 9 -19.33 -28.03 7.61
N SER A 10 -20.18 -27.62 8.55
CA SER A 10 -20.83 -26.30 8.55
C SER A 10 -20.07 -25.38 9.49
N LEU A 11 -19.47 -24.33 8.95
CA LEU A 11 -18.78 -23.29 9.72
C LEU A 11 -19.72 -22.11 9.90
N GLN A 12 -19.97 -21.70 11.15
CA GLN A 12 -20.79 -20.53 11.46
C GLN A 12 -19.92 -19.43 12.07
N GLU A 13 -19.98 -18.25 11.47
CA GLU A 13 -19.34 -17.02 11.95
C GLU A 13 -20.40 -15.98 12.31
N LYS A 14 -20.27 -15.36 13.48
CA LYS A 14 -21.17 -14.31 13.95
C LYS A 14 -20.43 -12.98 14.02
N PHE A 15 -21.08 -11.90 13.57
CA PHE A 15 -20.51 -10.57 13.59
C PHE A 15 -21.56 -9.50 13.89
N SER A 16 -21.13 -8.45 14.58
CA SER A 16 -21.96 -7.31 14.96
C SER A 16 -21.47 -6.03 14.27
N LEU A 17 -22.39 -5.23 13.77
CA LEU A 17 -22.11 -3.89 13.25
C LEU A 17 -22.54 -2.85 14.28
N SER A 18 -21.59 -2.06 14.76
CA SER A 18 -21.84 -0.92 15.64
C SER A 18 -21.61 0.39 14.89
N LEU A 19 -22.39 1.42 15.24
CA LEU A 19 -22.14 2.78 14.78
C LEU A 19 -21.57 3.62 15.94
N PRO A 20 -20.62 4.51 15.65
CA PRO A 20 -20.08 5.40 16.66
C PRO A 20 -21.09 6.50 17.04
N SER A 21 -20.89 7.15 18.19
CA SER A 21 -21.88 8.09 18.75
C SER A 21 -22.01 9.43 17.99
N ASN A 22 -20.98 9.91 17.30
CA ASN A 22 -21.00 11.18 16.55
C ASN A 22 -21.42 11.02 15.06
N VAL A 23 -22.00 9.87 14.70
CA VAL A 23 -22.34 9.55 13.31
C VAL A 23 -23.41 10.50 12.78
N VAL A 24 -23.25 10.96 11.55
CA VAL A 24 -24.31 11.71 10.84
C VAL A 24 -25.50 10.79 10.65
N GLN A 25 -26.67 11.23 11.08
CA GLN A 25 -27.92 10.48 10.98
C GLN A 25 -28.15 9.96 9.55
N ASP A 26 -28.60 8.71 9.44
CA ASP A 26 -28.89 8.02 8.17
C ASP A 26 -27.71 7.87 7.20
N SER A 27 -26.47 8.13 7.65
CA SER A 27 -25.27 7.93 6.81
C SER A 27 -24.72 6.49 6.83
N GLY A 28 -25.16 5.69 7.81
CA GLY A 28 -24.73 4.30 8.01
C GLY A 28 -25.23 3.39 6.90
N ARG A 29 -24.31 2.69 6.24
CA ARG A 29 -24.61 1.67 5.23
C ARG A 29 -23.61 0.54 5.32
N ALA A 30 -24.07 -0.69 5.20
CA ALA A 30 -23.21 -1.86 5.22
C ALA A 30 -23.49 -2.80 4.05
N TYR A 31 -22.45 -3.52 3.64
CA TYR A 31 -22.51 -4.48 2.56
C TYR A 31 -21.77 -5.75 2.96
N PHE A 32 -22.39 -6.90 2.70
CA PHE A 32 -21.76 -8.21 2.84
C PHE A 32 -21.36 -8.72 1.46
N SER A 33 -20.13 -9.19 1.33
CA SER A 33 -19.55 -9.67 0.08
C SER A 33 -18.99 -11.08 0.24
N VAL A 34 -19.23 -11.94 -0.75
CA VAL A 34 -18.77 -13.33 -0.83
C VAL A 34 -17.98 -13.51 -2.12
N LEU A 35 -16.80 -14.13 -2.01
CA LEU A 35 -15.96 -14.52 -3.14
C LEU A 35 -15.45 -15.95 -2.96
N GLY A 36 -15.15 -16.63 -4.06
CA GLY A 36 -14.42 -17.90 -4.04
C GLY A 36 -12.91 -17.75 -4.07
N ASP A 37 -12.40 -16.52 -4.21
CA ASP A 37 -10.98 -16.25 -4.33
C ASP A 37 -10.50 -15.08 -3.46
N ILE A 38 -9.39 -15.29 -2.76
CA ILE A 38 -8.74 -14.30 -1.90
C ILE A 38 -8.24 -13.07 -2.67
N MET A 39 -7.96 -13.21 -3.98
CA MET A 39 -7.54 -12.11 -4.84
C MET A 39 -8.71 -11.40 -5.51
N GLY A 40 -9.92 -11.95 -5.44
CA GLY A 40 -11.04 -11.49 -6.26
C GLY A 40 -11.44 -10.02 -6.03
N THR A 41 -11.46 -9.56 -4.78
CA THR A 41 -11.75 -8.14 -4.47
C THR A 41 -10.71 -7.20 -5.09
N SER A 42 -9.42 -7.56 -5.00
CA SER A 42 -8.30 -6.78 -5.54
C SER A 42 -8.36 -6.72 -7.07
N MET A 43 -8.75 -7.83 -7.70
CA MET A 43 -8.85 -7.95 -9.17
C MET A 43 -9.97 -7.11 -9.77
N GLN A 44 -11.10 -6.98 -9.07
CA GLN A 44 -12.18 -6.11 -9.53
C GLN A 44 -11.83 -4.62 -9.39
N ASN A 45 -10.98 -4.28 -8.41
CA ASN A 45 -10.69 -2.92 -8.01
C ASN A 45 -9.23 -2.51 -8.24
N LEU A 46 -8.57 -3.04 -9.29
CA LEU A 46 -7.15 -2.78 -9.61
C LEU A 46 -6.76 -1.28 -9.66
N HIS A 47 -7.72 -0.42 -10.00
CA HIS A 47 -7.54 1.02 -10.09
C HIS A 47 -7.82 1.79 -8.78
N GLN A 48 -8.35 1.12 -7.75
CA GLN A 48 -8.76 1.69 -6.46
C GLN A 48 -8.25 0.90 -5.25
N LEU A 49 -7.17 0.12 -5.42
CA LEU A 49 -6.54 -0.63 -4.34
C LEU A 49 -6.15 0.30 -3.16
N LEU A 50 -5.73 1.53 -3.47
CA LEU A 50 -5.50 2.60 -2.49
C LEU A 50 -6.56 3.69 -2.55
N GLN A 51 -6.91 4.24 -1.38
CA GLN A 51 -7.78 5.41 -1.24
C GLN A 51 -7.01 6.75 -1.18
N MET A 52 -5.70 6.76 -1.46
CA MET A 52 -4.87 7.97 -1.40
C MET A 52 -4.77 8.69 -2.76
N PRO A 53 -4.73 10.04 -2.77
CA PRO A 53 -4.58 10.83 -4.00
C PRO A 53 -3.27 10.57 -4.76
N PHE A 54 -3.31 10.60 -6.10
CA PHE A 54 -2.26 10.13 -7.02
C PHE A 54 -1.52 11.26 -7.75
N GLY A 55 -0.21 11.14 -7.94
CA GLY A 55 0.56 12.16 -8.67
C GLY A 55 2.08 11.99 -8.80
N CYS A 56 2.74 11.23 -7.92
CA CYS A 56 4.20 11.09 -7.91
C CYS A 56 4.70 9.71 -8.39
N GLY A 57 6.00 9.59 -8.69
CA GLY A 57 6.60 8.35 -9.20
C GLY A 57 6.55 7.21 -8.19
N GLU A 58 6.49 7.55 -6.92
CA GLU A 58 6.16 6.65 -5.82
C GLU A 58 4.73 6.07 -6.00
N GLN A 59 3.71 6.94 -6.04
CA GLN A 59 2.30 6.55 -6.12
C GLN A 59 1.92 5.83 -7.42
N ASN A 60 2.60 6.15 -8.53
CA ASN A 60 2.37 5.47 -9.79
C ASN A 60 2.75 3.99 -9.72
N MET A 61 3.83 3.65 -9.01
CA MET A 61 4.28 2.26 -8.90
C MET A 61 3.34 1.37 -8.09
N VAL A 62 2.53 1.94 -7.20
CA VAL A 62 1.51 1.20 -6.44
C VAL A 62 0.38 0.71 -7.32
N LEU A 63 0.06 1.45 -8.38
CA LEU A 63 -0.92 1.01 -9.35
C LEU A 63 -0.27 0.11 -10.40
N PHE A 64 1.02 0.28 -10.67
CA PHE A 64 1.72 -0.51 -11.66
C PHE A 64 2.00 -1.95 -11.19
N ALA A 65 2.67 -2.14 -10.05
CA ALA A 65 3.15 -3.46 -9.63
C ALA A 65 2.04 -4.51 -9.37
N PRO A 66 0.92 -4.19 -8.69
CA PRO A 66 -0.14 -5.17 -8.44
C PRO A 66 -0.80 -5.71 -9.71
N ASN A 67 -0.86 -4.93 -10.80
CA ASN A 67 -1.39 -5.41 -12.08
C ASN A 67 -0.54 -6.57 -12.64
N ILE A 68 0.77 -6.58 -12.38
CA ILE A 68 1.67 -7.66 -12.79
C ILE A 68 1.32 -8.94 -12.02
N TYR A 69 1.20 -8.85 -10.69
CA TYR A 69 0.92 -10.02 -9.84
C TYR A 69 -0.45 -10.64 -10.12
N VAL A 70 -1.44 -9.80 -10.45
CA VAL A 70 -2.77 -10.27 -10.85
C VAL A 70 -2.72 -11.00 -12.20
N LEU A 71 -1.98 -10.48 -13.18
CA LEU A 71 -1.79 -11.16 -14.46
C LEU A 71 -1.06 -12.49 -14.28
N ASP A 72 0.04 -12.52 -13.51
CA ASP A 72 0.81 -13.73 -13.21
C ASP A 72 -0.07 -14.79 -12.54
N TYR A 73 -0.85 -14.39 -11.52
CA TYR A 73 -1.74 -15.27 -10.79
C TYR A 73 -2.82 -15.89 -11.69
N LEU A 74 -3.53 -15.04 -12.43
CA LEU A 74 -4.60 -15.47 -13.33
C LEU A 74 -4.08 -16.38 -14.44
N ASN A 75 -2.89 -16.08 -14.96
CA ASN A 75 -2.26 -16.90 -15.98
C ASN A 75 -1.87 -18.28 -15.42
N LYS A 76 -1.24 -18.32 -14.23
CA LYS A 76 -0.86 -19.58 -13.56
C LYS A 76 -2.05 -20.45 -13.16
N THR A 77 -3.16 -19.84 -12.76
CA THR A 77 -4.39 -20.56 -12.37
C THR A 77 -5.30 -20.89 -13.57
N GLY A 78 -4.96 -20.39 -14.78
CA GLY A 78 -5.77 -20.59 -15.98
C GLY A 78 -7.12 -19.85 -15.96
N GLN A 79 -7.23 -18.79 -15.16
CA GLN A 79 -8.44 -18.00 -14.97
C GLN A 79 -8.37 -16.63 -15.70
N LEU A 80 -7.33 -16.38 -16.49
CA LEU A 80 -7.14 -15.11 -17.20
C LEU A 80 -8.11 -14.95 -18.38
N SER A 81 -9.08 -14.04 -18.27
CA SER A 81 -9.92 -13.64 -19.40
C SER A 81 -9.25 -12.55 -20.26
N GLU A 82 -9.60 -12.49 -21.55
CA GLU A 82 -9.03 -11.49 -22.46
C GLU A 82 -9.44 -10.05 -22.09
N GLU A 83 -10.62 -9.87 -21.48
CA GLU A 83 -11.09 -8.59 -20.97
C GLU A 83 -10.19 -8.08 -19.82
N ILE A 84 -9.94 -8.92 -18.82
CA ILE A 84 -9.08 -8.57 -17.67
C ILE A 84 -7.66 -8.31 -18.16
N LYS A 85 -7.15 -9.17 -19.04
CA LYS A 85 -5.82 -9.02 -19.65
C LYS A 85 -5.66 -7.69 -20.37
N SER A 86 -6.61 -7.34 -21.25
CA SER A 86 -6.57 -6.08 -22.01
C SER A 86 -6.59 -4.86 -21.10
N LYS A 87 -7.42 -4.88 -20.05
CA LYS A 87 -7.52 -3.79 -19.07
C LYS A 87 -6.23 -3.63 -18.26
N ALA A 88 -5.67 -4.73 -17.75
CA ALA A 88 -4.43 -4.72 -16.98
C ALA A 88 -3.24 -4.28 -17.85
N ILE A 89 -3.13 -4.75 -19.10
CA ILE A 89 -2.12 -4.27 -20.06
C ILE A 89 -2.25 -2.77 -20.30
N GLY A 90 -3.47 -2.25 -20.46
CA GLY A 90 -3.70 -0.80 -20.59
C GLY A 90 -3.16 0.00 -19.39
N TYR A 91 -3.40 -0.48 -18.17
CA TYR A 91 -2.84 0.14 -16.96
C TYR A 91 -1.32 0.03 -16.89
N LEU A 92 -0.74 -1.11 -17.26
CA LEU A 92 0.72 -1.27 -17.31
C LEU A 92 1.37 -0.33 -18.34
N VAL A 93 0.86 -0.26 -19.56
CA VAL A 93 1.41 0.65 -20.59
C VAL A 93 1.33 2.10 -20.13
N SER A 94 0.18 2.53 -19.59
CA SER A 94 0.02 3.89 -19.06
C SER A 94 0.93 4.15 -17.86
N GLY A 95 1.06 3.20 -16.94
CA GLY A 95 1.90 3.33 -15.75
C GLY A 95 3.38 3.37 -16.08
N TYR A 96 3.83 2.57 -17.06
CA TYR A 96 5.20 2.59 -17.57
C TYR A 96 5.55 3.96 -18.16
N GLN A 97 4.73 4.47 -19.09
CA GLN A 97 4.95 5.80 -19.68
C GLN A 97 4.93 6.91 -18.64
N ARG A 98 4.02 6.83 -17.65
CA ARG A 98 3.97 7.80 -16.57
C ARG A 98 5.23 7.76 -15.71
N GLN A 99 5.75 6.57 -15.42
CA GLN A 99 6.93 6.39 -14.58
C GLN A 99 8.19 7.00 -15.20
N LEU A 100 8.29 7.02 -16.54
CA LEU A 100 9.44 7.61 -17.25
C LEU A 100 9.58 9.13 -17.01
N ASN A 101 8.50 9.82 -16.63
CA ASN A 101 8.58 11.24 -16.25
C ASN A 101 9.39 11.48 -14.96
N TYR A 102 9.68 10.42 -14.21
CA TYR A 102 10.44 10.48 -12.96
C TYR A 102 11.85 9.86 -13.09
N LYS A 103 12.23 9.41 -14.31
CA LYS A 103 13.58 8.93 -14.64
C LYS A 103 14.55 10.10 -14.74
N HIS A 104 15.77 9.89 -14.27
CA HIS A 104 16.90 10.81 -14.38
C HIS A 104 17.79 10.44 -15.58
N ALA A 105 18.59 11.41 -16.02
CA ALA A 105 19.58 11.19 -17.07
C ALA A 105 20.60 10.08 -16.73
N ASP A 106 20.90 9.88 -15.44
CA ASP A 106 21.83 8.86 -14.94
C ASP A 106 21.21 7.46 -14.78
N GLY A 107 19.92 7.29 -15.10
CA GLY A 107 19.22 6.02 -14.98
C GLY A 107 18.42 5.82 -13.70
N SER A 108 18.60 6.68 -12.70
CA SER A 108 17.88 6.60 -11.42
C SER A 108 16.44 7.12 -11.52
N TYR A 109 15.65 6.85 -10.48
CA TYR A 109 14.29 7.36 -10.32
C TYR A 109 14.17 8.11 -9.00
N SER A 110 13.42 9.22 -8.97
CA SER A 110 13.07 9.93 -7.72
C SER A 110 11.57 10.18 -7.67
N THR A 111 11.05 10.58 -6.50
CA THR A 111 9.62 10.79 -6.29
C THR A 111 9.01 11.79 -7.27
N PHE A 112 9.73 12.88 -7.55
CA PHE A 112 9.26 13.95 -8.42
C PHE A 112 10.04 14.09 -9.74
N GLY A 113 11.09 13.29 -9.94
CA GLY A 113 11.94 13.33 -11.12
C GLY A 113 13.00 14.45 -11.08
N GLN A 114 13.85 14.47 -12.11
CA GLN A 114 15.00 15.38 -12.21
C GLN A 114 14.62 16.87 -12.27
N ARG A 115 13.42 17.18 -12.78
CA ARG A 115 12.95 18.56 -12.98
C ARG A 115 12.90 19.39 -11.68
N TYR A 116 12.80 18.75 -10.53
CA TYR A 116 12.71 19.39 -9.22
C TYR A 116 14.03 19.35 -8.44
N GLY A 117 15.15 18.98 -9.08
CA GLY A 117 16.47 18.96 -8.45
C GLY A 117 16.66 17.88 -7.38
N GLN A 118 15.72 16.94 -7.24
CA GLN A 118 15.84 15.84 -6.30
C GLN A 118 16.88 14.82 -6.76
N PRO A 119 17.79 14.34 -5.91
CA PRO A 119 18.68 13.24 -6.27
C PRO A 119 17.91 11.93 -6.50
N GLY A 120 18.48 11.03 -7.29
CA GLY A 120 17.97 9.68 -7.49
C GLY A 120 17.81 8.91 -6.19
N ASN A 121 16.70 8.18 -6.06
CA ASN A 121 16.38 7.43 -4.86
C ASN A 121 16.71 5.93 -5.03
N THR A 122 17.57 5.42 -4.16
CA THR A 122 18.03 4.02 -4.19
C THR A 122 16.91 2.99 -4.07
N TRP A 123 16.01 3.18 -3.12
CA TRP A 123 14.89 2.28 -2.89
C TRP A 123 13.89 2.32 -4.06
N LEU A 124 13.52 3.52 -4.53
CA LEU A 124 12.55 3.66 -5.63
C LEU A 124 13.13 3.12 -6.94
N THR A 125 14.42 3.36 -7.20
CA THR A 125 15.10 2.84 -8.39
C THR A 125 15.09 1.32 -8.40
N ALA A 126 15.36 0.66 -7.27
CA ALA A 126 15.26 -0.79 -7.15
C ALA A 126 13.82 -1.30 -7.35
N PHE A 127 12.83 -0.59 -6.80
CA PHE A 127 11.41 -0.96 -6.97
C PHE A 127 10.95 -0.85 -8.43
N VAL A 128 11.35 0.22 -9.12
CA VAL A 128 11.06 0.42 -10.54
C VAL A 128 11.76 -0.64 -11.39
N LEU A 129 13.05 -0.90 -11.13
CA LEU A 129 13.83 -1.94 -11.82
C LEU A 129 13.13 -3.31 -11.72
N LYS A 130 12.79 -3.73 -10.50
CA LYS A 130 12.08 -4.98 -10.21
C LYS A 130 10.78 -5.08 -11.00
N SER A 131 9.93 -4.07 -10.88
CA SER A 131 8.60 -4.05 -11.48
C SER A 131 8.67 -4.01 -13.01
N PHE A 132 9.59 -3.24 -13.58
CA PHE A 132 9.77 -3.17 -15.03
C PHE A 132 10.24 -4.50 -15.60
N ALA A 133 11.18 -5.18 -14.93
CA ALA A 133 11.63 -6.49 -15.36
C ALA A 133 10.48 -7.53 -15.31
N GLN A 134 9.68 -7.52 -14.23
CA GLN A 134 8.52 -8.41 -14.10
C GLN A 134 7.40 -8.11 -15.10
N ALA A 135 7.31 -6.87 -15.61
CA ALA A 135 6.31 -6.48 -16.61
C ALA A 135 6.66 -6.89 -18.06
N ARG A 136 7.92 -7.27 -18.34
CA ARG A 136 8.41 -7.65 -19.69
C ARG A 136 7.59 -8.73 -20.40
N PRO A 137 7.04 -9.76 -19.72
CA PRO A 137 6.20 -10.76 -20.38
C PRO A 137 4.87 -10.21 -20.91
N TYR A 138 4.42 -9.06 -20.42
CA TYR A 138 3.08 -8.50 -20.70
C TYR A 138 3.12 -7.25 -21.57
N ILE A 139 4.13 -6.39 -21.41
CA ILE A 139 4.26 -5.13 -22.15
C ILE A 139 5.69 -4.91 -22.65
N PHE A 140 5.83 -4.07 -23.67
CA PHE A 140 7.14 -3.64 -24.12
C PHE A 140 7.81 -2.72 -23.08
N ILE A 141 8.97 -3.14 -22.60
CA ILE A 141 9.87 -2.34 -21.76
C ILE A 141 11.18 -2.18 -22.52
N TYR A 142 11.66 -0.94 -22.63
CA TYR A 142 12.92 -0.69 -23.33
C TYR A 142 14.10 -1.14 -22.46
N GLU A 143 14.88 -2.11 -22.95
CA GLU A 143 15.94 -2.79 -22.18
C GLU A 143 16.95 -1.81 -21.55
N LYS A 144 17.25 -0.71 -22.24
CA LYS A 144 18.13 0.33 -21.73
C LYS A 144 17.65 0.92 -20.41
N HIS A 145 16.34 1.03 -20.18
CA HIS A 145 15.81 1.54 -18.91
C HIS A 145 16.10 0.62 -17.72
N ILE A 146 16.16 -0.70 -17.96
CA ILE A 146 16.53 -1.72 -16.97
C ILE A 146 18.05 -1.65 -16.73
N GLN A 147 18.84 -1.63 -17.80
CA GLN A 147 20.30 -1.59 -17.73
C GLN A 147 20.83 -0.32 -17.05
N ASP A 148 20.29 0.85 -17.41
CA ASP A 148 20.66 2.13 -16.81
C ASP A 148 20.40 2.12 -15.28
N ALA A 149 19.23 1.64 -14.85
CA ALA A 149 18.85 1.57 -13.44
C ALA A 149 19.72 0.58 -12.65
N LEU A 150 20.00 -0.59 -13.21
CA LEU A 150 20.88 -1.60 -12.62
C LEU A 150 22.32 -1.09 -12.49
N PHE A 151 22.84 -0.45 -13.54
CA PHE A 151 24.17 0.15 -13.53
C PHE A 151 24.27 1.24 -12.46
N TRP A 152 23.29 2.13 -12.37
CA TRP A 152 23.25 3.15 -11.35
C TRP A 152 23.21 2.58 -9.93
N LEU A 153 22.40 1.54 -9.68
CA LEU A 153 22.36 0.87 -8.37
C LEU A 153 23.71 0.26 -7.99
N THR A 154 24.42 -0.32 -8.96
CA THR A 154 25.76 -0.89 -8.74
C THR A 154 26.75 0.15 -8.21
N GLN A 155 26.64 1.40 -8.66
CA GLN A 155 27.47 2.51 -8.17
C GLN A 155 27.14 2.93 -6.73
N LYS A 156 26.03 2.44 -6.15
CA LYS A 156 25.62 2.70 -4.76
C LYS A 156 25.98 1.55 -3.81
N GLN A 157 26.66 0.52 -4.31
CA GLN A 157 27.18 -0.57 -3.49
C GLN A 157 28.54 -0.20 -2.90
N LYS A 158 28.69 -0.38 -1.59
CA LYS A 158 29.95 -0.19 -0.86
C LYS A 158 30.89 -1.38 -1.06
N GLU A 159 32.16 -1.21 -0.68
CA GLU A 159 33.18 -2.28 -0.70
C GLU A 159 32.80 -3.48 0.18
N ASN A 160 32.07 -3.25 1.28
CA ASN A 160 31.55 -4.32 2.14
C ASN A 160 30.34 -5.05 1.55
N GLY A 161 29.90 -4.67 0.35
CA GLY A 161 28.77 -5.26 -0.37
C GLY A 161 27.40 -4.70 -0.02
N CYS A 162 27.26 -3.92 1.06
CA CYS A 162 26.00 -3.29 1.42
C CYS A 162 25.69 -2.09 0.50
N PHE A 163 24.42 -1.78 0.31
CA PHE A 163 23.99 -0.57 -0.40
C PHE A 163 23.81 0.60 0.57
N HIS A 164 24.30 1.78 0.19
CA HIS A 164 24.03 3.00 0.95
C HIS A 164 22.74 3.66 0.46
N SER A 165 22.00 4.31 1.36
CA SER A 165 20.82 5.08 0.96
C SER A 165 21.25 6.34 0.18
N SER A 166 20.51 6.65 -0.88
CA SER A 166 20.56 7.94 -1.58
C SER A 166 19.15 8.37 -1.95
N GLY A 167 18.93 9.69 -2.01
CA GLY A 167 17.62 10.29 -2.19
C GLY A 167 16.79 10.34 -0.91
N THR A 168 15.74 11.15 -0.95
CA THR A 168 14.69 11.17 0.06
C THR A 168 13.46 10.50 -0.53
N LEU A 169 12.80 9.63 0.23
CA LEU A 169 11.43 9.22 -0.06
C LEU A 169 10.52 10.14 0.73
N LEU A 170 9.44 10.56 0.09
CA LEU A 170 8.50 11.50 0.69
C LEU A 170 7.41 10.78 1.46
N ASN A 171 7.03 9.59 0.99
CA ASN A 171 6.16 8.68 1.72
C ASN A 171 6.95 7.55 2.39
N ASN A 172 7.20 7.63 3.69
CA ASN A 172 7.84 6.53 4.44
C ASN A 172 7.00 5.25 4.44
N ALA A 173 5.67 5.33 4.23
CA ALA A 173 4.83 4.15 4.05
C ALA A 173 5.13 3.42 2.73
N MET A 174 5.74 4.11 1.76
CA MET A 174 6.30 3.48 0.56
C MET A 174 7.66 2.85 0.80
N LYS A 175 8.47 3.30 1.75
CA LYS A 175 9.71 2.59 2.09
C LYS A 175 9.44 1.29 2.86
N GLY A 176 8.27 1.23 3.51
CA GLY A 176 7.94 0.15 4.41
C GLY A 176 8.73 0.25 5.71
N GLY A 177 9.07 -0.89 6.30
CA GLY A 177 9.94 -0.95 7.48
C GLY A 177 11.45 -0.78 7.19
N VAL A 178 11.86 -0.56 5.94
CA VAL A 178 13.29 -0.38 5.61
C VAL A 178 13.78 0.92 6.24
N ASP A 179 14.62 0.85 7.28
CA ASP A 179 15.10 2.02 8.02
C ASP A 179 16.63 2.10 8.08
N ASN A 180 17.32 0.97 7.93
CA ASN A 180 18.76 0.84 8.04
C ASN A 180 19.41 0.30 6.75
N GLU A 181 20.75 0.29 6.71
CA GLU A 181 21.51 -0.17 5.54
C GLU A 181 21.28 -1.67 5.23
N VAL A 182 21.08 -2.50 6.25
CA VAL A 182 20.87 -3.95 6.09
C VAL A 182 19.52 -4.22 5.41
N SER A 183 18.44 -3.62 5.91
CA SER A 183 17.10 -3.74 5.34
C SER A 183 17.04 -3.18 3.92
N LEU A 184 17.76 -2.08 3.63
CA LEU A 184 17.85 -1.54 2.27
C LEU A 184 18.60 -2.50 1.35
N THR A 185 19.72 -3.03 1.81
CA THR A 185 20.50 -4.04 1.07
C THR A 185 19.66 -5.28 0.82
N ALA A 186 18.88 -5.75 1.80
CA ALA A 186 18.01 -6.91 1.66
C ALA A 186 16.93 -6.65 0.60
N TYR A 187 16.27 -5.50 0.66
CA TYR A 187 15.28 -5.09 -0.34
C TYR A 187 15.85 -5.03 -1.76
N ILE A 188 17.02 -4.39 -1.93
CA ILE A 188 17.68 -4.30 -3.25
C ILE A 188 18.09 -5.70 -3.72
N THR A 189 18.59 -6.56 -2.83
CA THR A 189 18.98 -7.93 -3.17
C THR A 189 17.76 -8.76 -3.61
N ILE A 190 16.63 -8.65 -2.92
CA ILE A 190 15.35 -9.26 -3.32
C ILE A 190 14.96 -8.78 -4.71
N ALA A 191 14.97 -7.46 -4.96
CA ALA A 191 14.68 -6.89 -6.26
C ALA A 191 15.61 -7.43 -7.36
N LEU A 192 16.91 -7.55 -7.09
CA LEU A 192 17.90 -8.09 -8.03
C LEU A 192 17.68 -9.59 -8.30
N LEU A 193 17.29 -10.38 -7.30
CA LEU A 193 17.01 -11.80 -7.48
C LEU A 193 15.68 -12.04 -8.22
N GLU A 194 14.71 -11.15 -8.06
CA GLU A 194 13.43 -11.19 -8.78
C GLU A 194 13.53 -10.75 -10.25
N ILE A 195 14.63 -10.08 -10.66
CA ILE A 195 14.93 -9.74 -12.07
C ILE A 195 15.79 -10.82 -12.77
N PRO A 196 15.49 -12.10 -12.49
CA PRO A 196 16.37 -13.29 -12.58
C PRO A 196 17.88 -13.06 -12.76
N LEU A 197 18.50 -12.14 -12.01
CA LEU A 197 19.96 -12.01 -12.04
C LEU A 197 20.60 -13.21 -11.33
N PRO A 198 21.60 -13.88 -11.93
CA PRO A 198 22.25 -15.02 -11.29
C PRO A 198 22.89 -14.64 -9.96
N VAL A 199 22.85 -15.55 -8.97
CA VAL A 199 23.53 -15.39 -7.68
C VAL A 199 25.05 -15.21 -7.81
N THR A 200 25.62 -15.62 -8.94
CA THR A 200 27.05 -15.44 -9.30
C THR A 200 27.38 -14.04 -9.79
N HIS A 201 26.38 -13.23 -10.16
CA HIS A 201 26.58 -11.84 -10.58
C HIS A 201 27.24 -11.05 -9.44
N SER A 202 28.30 -10.30 -9.74
CA SER A 202 29.15 -9.64 -8.73
C SER A 202 28.36 -8.82 -7.73
N VAL A 203 27.41 -8.02 -8.21
CA VAL A 203 26.54 -7.17 -7.38
C VAL A 203 25.71 -7.99 -6.39
N VAL A 204 25.10 -9.09 -6.84
CA VAL A 204 24.28 -9.97 -6.01
C VAL A 204 25.14 -10.72 -5.02
N ARG A 205 26.28 -11.28 -5.47
CA ARG A 205 27.24 -11.99 -4.61
C ARG A 205 27.76 -11.10 -3.48
N ASN A 206 28.14 -9.86 -3.78
CA ASN A 206 28.64 -8.91 -2.80
C ASN A 206 27.52 -8.48 -1.83
N ALA A 207 26.29 -8.27 -2.33
CA ALA A 207 25.16 -7.95 -1.48
C ALA A 207 24.82 -9.09 -0.53
N LEU A 208 24.81 -10.33 -1.03
CA LEU A 208 24.63 -11.53 -0.21
C LEU A 208 25.71 -11.65 0.86
N PHE A 209 26.98 -11.31 0.56
CA PHE A 209 28.04 -11.28 1.59
C PHE A 209 27.69 -10.34 2.75
N CYS A 210 27.26 -9.10 2.44
CA CYS A 210 26.78 -8.16 3.46
C CYS A 210 25.61 -8.74 4.28
N LEU A 211 24.60 -9.32 3.61
CA LEU A 211 23.42 -9.88 4.29
C LEU A 211 23.76 -11.09 5.16
N GLU A 212 24.72 -11.90 4.75
CA GLU A 212 25.19 -13.04 5.52
C GLU A 212 25.95 -12.63 6.77
N THR A 213 26.78 -11.60 6.69
CA THR A 213 27.41 -10.99 7.86
C THR A 213 26.36 -10.41 8.80
N ALA A 214 25.37 -9.69 8.26
CA ALA A 214 24.29 -9.11 9.04
C ALA A 214 23.41 -10.17 9.72
N ALA A 215 23.12 -11.30 9.06
CA ALA A 215 22.32 -12.39 9.63
C ALA A 215 22.95 -13.04 10.87
N ASN A 216 24.27 -12.97 11.02
CA ASN A 216 24.96 -13.47 12.19
C ASN A 216 24.94 -12.50 13.38
N ALA A 217 24.43 -11.28 13.20
CA ALA A 217 24.26 -10.33 14.30
C ALA A 217 23.03 -10.71 15.15
N GLU A 218 23.20 -10.78 16.48
CA GLU A 218 22.15 -11.21 17.41
C GLU A 218 20.96 -10.23 17.52
N GLU A 219 21.17 -8.95 17.18
CA GLU A 219 20.21 -7.85 17.43
C GLU A 219 19.35 -7.45 16.21
N ASN A 220 19.13 -8.34 15.23
CA ASN A 220 18.29 -7.98 14.09
C ASN A 220 16.81 -7.81 14.49
N HIS A 221 16.22 -6.67 14.12
CA HIS A 221 14.78 -6.44 14.26
C HIS A 221 13.96 -7.47 13.44
N VAL A 222 12.75 -7.79 13.92
CA VAL A 222 11.78 -8.72 13.28
C VAL A 222 11.61 -8.43 11.78
N TYR A 223 11.48 -7.15 11.43
CA TYR A 223 11.31 -6.71 10.04
C TYR A 223 12.52 -7.09 9.16
N THR A 224 13.75 -6.84 9.65
CA THR A 224 14.98 -7.20 8.95
C THR A 224 15.10 -8.71 8.78
N LYS A 225 14.75 -9.50 9.82
CA LYS A 225 14.73 -10.97 9.76
C LYS A 225 13.78 -11.47 8.65
N ALA A 226 12.60 -10.88 8.50
CA ALA A 226 11.65 -11.23 7.45
C ALA A 226 12.21 -11.00 6.04
N LEU A 227 12.85 -9.83 5.81
CA LEU A 227 13.52 -9.53 4.54
C LEU A 227 14.69 -10.48 4.27
N LEU A 228 15.52 -10.76 5.28
CA LEU A 228 16.65 -11.69 5.15
C LEU A 228 16.17 -13.11 4.81
N ALA A 229 15.11 -13.60 5.47
CA ALA A 229 14.51 -14.89 5.17
C ALA A 229 14.10 -14.98 3.69
N TYR A 230 13.42 -13.96 3.17
CA TYR A 230 13.00 -13.95 1.77
C TYR A 230 14.18 -13.80 0.79
N ALA A 231 15.16 -12.94 1.09
CA ALA A 231 16.37 -12.80 0.28
C ALA A 231 17.15 -14.13 0.18
N PHE A 232 17.31 -14.85 1.29
CA PHE A 232 17.95 -16.16 1.30
C PHE A 232 17.13 -17.24 0.61
N ALA A 233 15.80 -17.17 0.69
CA ALA A 233 14.90 -18.04 -0.06
C ALA A 233 15.12 -17.90 -1.57
N LEU A 234 15.10 -16.66 -2.08
CA LEU A 234 15.36 -16.36 -3.50
C LEU A 234 16.78 -16.75 -3.94
N ALA A 235 17.76 -16.59 -3.06
CA ALA A 235 19.15 -16.96 -3.34
C ALA A 235 19.42 -18.48 -3.25
N GLY A 236 18.44 -19.29 -2.86
CA GLY A 236 18.61 -20.73 -2.67
C GLY A 236 19.50 -21.11 -1.47
N LYS A 237 19.69 -20.20 -0.50
CA LYS A 237 20.49 -20.44 0.71
C LYS A 237 19.64 -21.06 1.81
N GLU A 238 19.25 -22.33 1.61
CA GLU A 238 18.29 -23.08 2.41
C GLU A 238 18.56 -23.03 3.93
N GLU A 239 19.80 -23.29 4.35
CA GLU A 239 20.19 -23.30 5.76
C GLU A 239 19.98 -21.93 6.43
N LYS A 240 20.32 -20.85 5.72
CA LYS A 240 20.13 -19.48 6.22
C LYS A 240 18.66 -19.07 6.22
N ARG A 241 17.89 -19.50 5.20
CA ARG A 241 16.43 -19.33 5.18
C ARG A 241 15.80 -19.97 6.41
N LYS A 242 16.10 -21.26 6.67
CA LYS A 242 15.58 -22.00 7.82
C LYS A 242 15.98 -21.38 9.15
N ALA A 243 17.24 -20.94 9.27
CA ALA A 243 17.70 -20.23 10.47
C ALA A 243 16.89 -18.96 10.74
N MET A 244 16.68 -18.12 9.72
CA MET A 244 15.89 -16.89 9.87
C MET A 244 14.41 -17.18 10.16
N LEU A 245 13.80 -18.15 9.48
CA LEU A 245 12.42 -18.57 9.74
C LEU A 245 12.25 -19.14 11.15
N GLY A 246 13.23 -19.90 11.65
CA GLY A 246 13.22 -20.43 13.02
C GLY A 246 13.35 -19.33 14.10
N LEU A 247 14.05 -18.23 13.81
CA LEU A 247 14.05 -17.05 14.68
C LEU A 247 12.69 -16.34 14.64
N LEU A 248 12.16 -16.12 13.44
CA LEU A 248 10.85 -15.48 13.25
C LEU A 248 9.73 -16.27 13.93
N GLU A 249 9.75 -17.60 13.87
CA GLU A 249 8.72 -18.41 14.52
C GLU A 249 8.67 -18.20 16.04
N LYS A 250 9.81 -17.95 16.69
CA LYS A 250 9.87 -17.64 18.13
C LYS A 250 9.24 -16.28 18.46
N GLU A 251 9.22 -15.37 17.50
CA GLU A 251 8.68 -14.00 17.61
C GLU A 251 7.26 -13.90 17.00
N ALA A 252 6.68 -15.02 16.56
CA ALA A 252 5.38 -15.03 15.90
C ALA A 252 4.23 -14.85 16.91
N VAL A 253 3.27 -14.00 16.55
CA VAL A 253 2.03 -13.85 17.30
C VAL A 253 1.01 -14.84 16.74
N LYS A 254 0.60 -15.82 17.57
CA LYS A 254 -0.38 -16.85 17.20
C LYS A 254 -1.72 -16.53 17.90
N LYS A 255 -2.74 -16.11 17.15
CA LYS A 255 -4.06 -15.73 17.69
C LYS A 255 -5.18 -16.12 16.72
N ASP A 256 -6.29 -16.67 17.23
CA ASP A 256 -7.52 -16.99 16.47
C ASP A 256 -7.28 -17.87 15.23
N GLY A 257 -6.36 -18.84 15.35
CA GLY A 257 -5.96 -19.71 14.24
C GLY A 257 -5.28 -18.96 13.09
N SER A 258 -4.59 -17.85 13.40
CA SER A 258 -3.85 -17.03 12.46
C SER A 258 -2.46 -16.69 13.03
N VAL A 259 -1.50 -16.40 12.16
CA VAL A 259 -0.11 -16.13 12.54
C VAL A 259 0.39 -14.86 11.87
N HIS A 260 1.00 -13.97 12.65
CA HIS A 260 1.55 -12.71 12.14
C HIS A 260 2.72 -12.20 12.98
N TRP A 261 3.38 -11.15 12.49
CA TRP A 261 4.54 -10.52 13.15
C TRP A 261 4.29 -9.04 13.42
N GLN A 262 4.90 -8.54 14.50
CA GLN A 262 4.76 -7.16 14.98
C GLN A 262 6.11 -6.62 15.46
N ARG A 263 6.29 -5.29 15.42
CA ARG A 263 7.50 -4.64 15.97
C ARG A 263 7.39 -4.47 17.50
N PRO A 264 8.49 -4.66 18.26
CA PRO A 264 8.49 -4.48 19.71
C PRO A 264 8.29 -3.01 20.12
N GLY A 265 7.74 -2.78 21.32
CA GLY A 265 7.58 -1.44 21.92
C GLY A 265 6.36 -0.65 21.46
N LYS A 266 5.34 -1.33 20.92
CA LYS A 266 4.16 -0.66 20.40
C LYS A 266 3.09 -0.48 21.46
N GLU A 267 2.75 0.78 21.74
CA GLU A 267 1.49 1.15 22.38
C GLU A 267 0.33 0.79 21.44
N MET A 268 -0.74 0.19 22.00
CA MET A 268 -1.99 0.07 21.26
C MET A 268 -2.37 1.47 20.78
N VAL A 269 -2.28 1.72 19.47
CA VAL A 269 -2.84 2.93 18.88
C VAL A 269 -4.30 2.94 19.33
N ALA A 270 -4.70 4.01 19.99
CA ALA A 270 -6.01 4.16 20.59
C ALA A 270 -7.07 3.63 19.61
N ASP A 271 -7.93 2.75 20.12
CA ASP A 271 -9.10 2.24 19.41
C ASP A 271 -10.03 3.43 19.18
N LEU A 272 -9.73 4.21 18.14
CA LEU A 272 -10.53 5.37 17.81
C LEU A 272 -11.93 4.83 17.49
N PRO A 273 -12.99 5.32 18.13
CA PRO A 273 -14.33 4.75 18.01
C PRO A 273 -14.86 4.73 16.57
N TYR A 274 -14.22 5.46 15.65
CA TYR A 274 -14.58 5.60 14.24
C TYR A 274 -13.69 4.79 13.28
N TYR A 275 -12.70 4.04 13.76
CA TYR A 275 -11.76 3.30 12.92
C TYR A 275 -11.54 1.89 13.49
N HIS A 276 -12.11 0.87 12.84
CA HIS A 276 -11.72 -0.51 13.17
C HIS A 276 -10.22 -0.68 12.91
N TYR A 277 -9.49 -1.10 13.95
CA TYR A 277 -8.05 -1.29 13.89
C TYR A 277 -7.65 -2.21 12.73
N ARG A 278 -6.91 -1.66 11.77
CA ARG A 278 -6.11 -2.44 10.82
C ARG A 278 -4.67 -2.42 11.26
N ALA A 279 -3.96 -3.53 11.10
CA ALA A 279 -2.53 -3.57 11.35
C ALA A 279 -1.84 -2.46 10.53
N PRO A 280 -0.87 -1.73 11.11
CA PRO A 280 -0.11 -0.78 10.33
C PRO A 280 0.65 -1.47 9.22
N SER A 281 1.04 -0.67 8.22
CA SER A 281 1.63 -1.18 6.99
C SER A 281 2.87 -2.05 7.21
N ALA A 282 3.72 -1.76 8.19
CA ALA A 282 4.96 -2.52 8.36
C ALA A 282 4.69 -3.96 8.81
N GLU A 283 3.67 -4.16 9.66
CA GLU A 283 3.24 -5.47 10.16
C GLU A 283 2.66 -6.35 9.04
N VAL A 284 1.86 -5.76 8.16
CA VAL A 284 1.37 -6.45 6.96
C VAL A 284 2.53 -6.81 6.03
N GLU A 285 3.42 -5.85 5.76
CA GLU A 285 4.56 -6.04 4.89
C GLU A 285 5.52 -7.14 5.40
N MET A 286 5.93 -7.10 6.67
CA MET A 286 6.82 -8.13 7.21
C MET A 286 6.18 -9.50 7.18
N THR A 287 4.90 -9.60 7.54
CA THR A 287 4.15 -10.85 7.53
C THR A 287 4.03 -11.41 6.12
N ALA A 288 3.85 -10.55 5.11
CA ALA A 288 3.86 -10.93 3.71
C ALA A 288 5.24 -11.42 3.22
N TYR A 289 6.34 -10.80 3.67
CA TYR A 289 7.69 -11.33 3.38
C TYR A 289 7.93 -12.70 4.02
N VAL A 290 7.44 -12.95 5.23
CA VAL A 290 7.53 -14.27 5.85
C VAL A 290 6.74 -15.31 5.05
N LEU A 291 5.53 -14.97 4.58
CA LEU A 291 4.75 -15.83 3.69
C LEU A 291 5.51 -16.13 2.39
N LEU A 292 6.09 -15.11 1.75
CA LEU A 292 6.91 -15.29 0.54
C LEU A 292 8.13 -16.19 0.80
N ALA A 293 8.78 -16.04 1.94
CA ALA A 293 9.93 -16.87 2.33
C ALA A 293 9.54 -18.35 2.53
N HIS A 294 8.37 -18.65 3.09
CA HIS A 294 7.85 -20.02 3.20
C HIS A 294 7.48 -20.63 1.85
N LEU A 295 6.96 -19.83 0.92
CA LEU A 295 6.50 -20.32 -0.38
C LEU A 295 7.62 -20.39 -1.43
N THR A 296 8.77 -19.76 -1.17
CA THR A 296 9.90 -19.71 -2.10
C THR A 296 10.94 -20.76 -1.72
N THR A 297 10.79 -21.93 -2.31
CA THR A 297 11.65 -23.10 -2.08
C THR A 297 12.14 -23.67 -3.43
N GLN A 298 13.34 -24.27 -3.47
CA GLN A 298 13.86 -24.87 -4.72
C GLN A 298 13.01 -26.07 -5.18
N SER A 299 12.50 -26.84 -4.23
CA SER A 299 11.50 -27.89 -4.43
C SER A 299 10.11 -27.34 -4.14
N ALA A 300 9.04 -28.02 -4.55
CA ALA A 300 7.68 -27.61 -4.15
C ALA A 300 7.55 -27.56 -2.61
N PRO A 301 6.86 -26.56 -2.03
CA PRO A 301 6.65 -26.48 -0.58
C PRO A 301 6.00 -27.75 -0.04
N SER A 302 6.44 -28.20 1.14
CA SER A 302 5.84 -29.36 1.79
C SER A 302 4.42 -29.08 2.27
N GLN A 303 3.60 -30.12 2.47
CA GLN A 303 2.24 -29.95 3.00
C GLN A 303 2.22 -29.27 4.38
N GLN A 304 3.25 -29.48 5.20
CA GLN A 304 3.43 -28.83 6.49
C GLN A 304 3.69 -27.32 6.32
N GLU A 305 4.58 -26.93 5.40
CA GLU A 305 4.82 -25.52 5.07
C GLU A 305 3.57 -24.84 4.50
N LEU A 306 2.81 -25.52 3.65
CA LEU A 306 1.54 -25.00 3.12
C LEU A 306 0.48 -24.82 4.20
N SER A 307 0.42 -25.75 5.16
CA SER A 307 -0.50 -25.66 6.29
C SER A 307 -0.15 -24.46 7.17
N PHE A 308 1.13 -24.24 7.47
CA PHE A 308 1.58 -23.06 8.20
C PHE A 308 1.35 -21.76 7.41
N ALA A 309 1.67 -21.76 6.11
CA ALA A 309 1.43 -20.62 5.21
C ALA A 309 -0.04 -20.21 5.15
N SER A 310 -0.99 -21.16 5.25
CA SER A 310 -2.41 -20.84 5.31
C SER A 310 -2.80 -19.99 6.53
N LEU A 311 -2.14 -20.18 7.67
CA LEU A 311 -2.40 -19.41 8.88
C LEU A 311 -1.92 -17.96 8.73
N ILE A 312 -0.84 -17.76 7.99
CA ILE A 312 -0.31 -16.44 7.64
C ILE A 312 -1.20 -15.77 6.60
N ALA A 313 -1.56 -16.49 5.54
CA ALA A 313 -2.44 -15.99 4.49
C ALA A 313 -3.83 -15.60 5.03
N LYS A 314 -4.38 -16.37 5.98
CA LYS A 314 -5.61 -16.03 6.71
C LYS A 314 -5.49 -14.67 7.39
N TRP A 315 -4.40 -14.43 8.12
CA TRP A 315 -4.18 -13.15 8.79
C TRP A 315 -4.08 -11.99 7.81
N ILE A 316 -3.25 -12.12 6.76
CA ILE A 316 -3.06 -11.08 5.74
C ILE A 316 -4.39 -10.76 5.06
N SER A 317 -5.17 -11.77 4.64
CA SER A 317 -6.46 -11.57 3.98
C SER A 317 -7.47 -10.84 4.88
N GLY A 318 -7.37 -11.01 6.20
CA GLY A 318 -8.15 -10.26 7.19
C GLY A 318 -7.77 -8.78 7.31
N GLN A 319 -6.60 -8.35 6.81
CA GLN A 319 -6.16 -6.95 6.81
C GLN A 319 -6.57 -6.18 5.55
N GLN A 320 -7.19 -6.83 4.56
CA GLN A 320 -7.61 -6.18 3.31
C GLN A 320 -8.70 -5.13 3.54
N ASN A 321 -8.59 -4.02 2.82
CA ASN A 321 -9.62 -2.99 2.75
C ASN A 321 -10.78 -3.43 1.81
N PRO A 322 -11.93 -2.72 1.82
CA PRO A 322 -13.09 -3.08 0.98
C PRO A 322 -12.87 -3.03 -0.53
N ASN A 323 -11.74 -2.48 -0.97
CA ASN A 323 -11.31 -2.41 -2.37
C ASN A 323 -10.21 -3.43 -2.67
N GLY A 324 -9.83 -4.30 -1.73
CA GLY A 324 -8.83 -5.35 -1.92
C GLY A 324 -7.37 -4.89 -1.86
N GLY A 325 -7.09 -3.63 -1.46
CA GLY A 325 -5.74 -3.21 -1.07
C GLY A 325 -5.55 -3.24 0.45
N PHE A 326 -4.49 -2.61 0.94
CA PHE A 326 -4.13 -2.58 2.36
C PHE A 326 -4.01 -1.14 2.88
N SER A 327 -3.28 -0.94 3.97
CA SER A 327 -3.19 0.34 4.68
C SER A 327 -2.29 1.34 3.95
N SER A 328 -1.26 0.87 3.23
CA SER A 328 -0.36 1.72 2.48
C SER A 328 0.04 1.12 1.12
N THR A 329 1.15 1.59 0.56
CA THR A 329 1.67 1.11 -0.70
C THR A 329 2.40 -0.22 -0.58
N GLN A 330 3.42 -0.31 0.27
CA GLN A 330 4.30 -1.48 0.24
C GLN A 330 3.67 -2.71 0.80
N ASP A 331 2.88 -2.57 1.86
CA ASP A 331 2.01 -3.64 2.32
C ASP A 331 1.09 -4.11 1.19
N THR A 332 0.46 -3.21 0.44
CA THR A 332 -0.41 -3.62 -0.68
C THR A 332 0.35 -4.39 -1.74
N VAL A 333 1.51 -3.89 -2.19
CA VAL A 333 2.29 -4.53 -3.24
C VAL A 333 2.80 -5.90 -2.80
N VAL A 334 3.43 -5.99 -1.63
CA VAL A 334 4.04 -7.24 -1.13
C VAL A 334 2.98 -8.23 -0.66
N ALA A 335 1.89 -7.79 -0.04
CA ALA A 335 0.79 -8.68 0.35
C ALA A 335 0.08 -9.27 -0.86
N LEU A 336 -0.17 -8.47 -1.92
CA LEU A 336 -0.74 -9.02 -3.16
C LEU A 336 0.24 -9.95 -3.87
N GLN A 337 1.55 -9.68 -3.83
CA GLN A 337 2.58 -10.62 -4.30
C GLN A 337 2.53 -11.94 -3.50
N ALA A 338 2.42 -11.87 -2.17
CA ALA A 338 2.38 -13.05 -1.31
C ALA A 338 1.10 -13.86 -1.48
N LEU A 339 -0.07 -13.19 -1.49
CA LEU A 339 -1.38 -13.83 -1.67
C LEU A 339 -1.54 -14.42 -3.09
N SER A 340 -1.02 -13.75 -4.12
CA SER A 340 -1.01 -14.31 -5.49
C SER A 340 -0.14 -15.55 -5.58
N LEU A 341 1.05 -15.57 -4.97
CA LEU A 341 1.89 -16.76 -4.93
C LEU A 341 1.23 -17.89 -4.13
N TYR A 342 0.72 -17.59 -2.94
CA TYR A 342 -0.01 -18.55 -2.10
C TYR A 342 -1.21 -19.15 -2.86
N GLY A 343 -2.02 -18.29 -3.46
CA GLY A 343 -3.18 -18.68 -4.25
C GLY A 343 -2.78 -19.56 -5.44
N ALA A 344 -1.70 -19.25 -6.14
CA ALA A 344 -1.23 -20.06 -7.27
C ALA A 344 -0.75 -21.45 -6.85
N VAL A 345 -0.07 -21.58 -5.70
CA VAL A 345 0.45 -22.86 -5.19
C VAL A 345 -0.65 -23.72 -4.56
N THR A 346 -1.68 -23.10 -3.99
CA THR A 346 -2.81 -23.79 -3.36
C THR A 346 -4.02 -23.98 -4.27
N TYR A 347 -3.96 -23.46 -5.50
CA TYR A 347 -5.07 -23.52 -6.44
C TYR A 347 -5.40 -24.97 -6.83
N ALA A 348 -6.64 -25.36 -6.59
CA ALA A 348 -7.21 -26.62 -7.05
C ALA A 348 -8.30 -26.35 -8.08
N LYS A 349 -8.13 -26.87 -9.31
CA LYS A 349 -9.07 -26.70 -10.43
C LYS A 349 -10.39 -27.46 -10.23
N SER A 350 -10.38 -28.49 -9.39
CA SER A 350 -11.54 -29.33 -9.06
C SER A 350 -12.02 -28.97 -7.66
N GLY A 351 -13.11 -28.21 -7.57
CA GLY A 351 -13.79 -27.91 -6.31
C GLY A 351 -15.30 -28.08 -6.47
N THR A 352 -15.94 -28.68 -5.48
CA THR A 352 -17.40 -28.70 -5.35
C THR A 352 -17.90 -27.32 -4.92
N ALA A 353 -19.16 -27.02 -5.20
CA ALA A 353 -19.75 -25.72 -4.86
C ALA A 353 -19.85 -25.54 -3.33
N SER A 354 -19.56 -24.34 -2.86
CA SER A 354 -19.80 -23.92 -1.48
C SER A 354 -21.05 -23.05 -1.41
N GLN A 355 -21.87 -23.26 -0.39
CA GLN A 355 -23.03 -22.44 -0.09
C GLN A 355 -22.77 -21.59 1.15
N VAL A 356 -23.05 -20.29 1.04
CA VAL A 356 -22.99 -19.35 2.16
C VAL A 356 -24.39 -18.84 2.44
N THR A 357 -24.85 -18.99 3.67
CA THR A 357 -26.16 -18.53 4.14
C THR A 357 -25.96 -17.40 5.14
N LEU A 358 -26.30 -16.18 4.76
CA LEU A 358 -26.27 -15.01 5.63
C LEU A 358 -27.64 -14.83 6.29
N ARG A 359 -27.65 -14.62 7.61
CA ARG A 359 -28.87 -14.38 8.40
C ARG A 359 -28.70 -13.18 9.31
N SER A 360 -29.81 -12.53 9.63
CA SER A 360 -29.92 -11.52 10.69
C SER A 360 -31.18 -11.77 11.51
N GLY A 361 -31.37 -11.07 12.64
CA GLY A 361 -32.60 -11.17 13.40
C GLY A 361 -33.85 -10.83 12.56
N GLY A 362 -34.95 -11.53 12.79
CA GLY A 362 -36.17 -11.45 11.96
C GLY A 362 -36.16 -12.42 10.78
N ASP A 363 -36.70 -11.99 9.63
CA ASP A 363 -36.88 -12.83 8.42
C ASP A 363 -35.78 -12.63 7.36
N PHE A 364 -34.71 -11.89 7.65
CA PHE A 364 -33.64 -11.65 6.68
C PHE A 364 -32.73 -12.87 6.51
N GLN A 365 -32.78 -13.46 5.31
CA GLN A 365 -31.86 -14.49 4.87
C GLN A 365 -31.40 -14.21 3.43
N GLN A 366 -30.12 -14.39 3.17
CA GLN A 366 -29.55 -14.31 1.83
C GLN A 366 -28.59 -15.47 1.60
N ASP A 367 -28.84 -16.24 0.54
CA ASP A 367 -28.00 -17.37 0.15
C ASP A 367 -27.08 -16.97 -1.01
N PHE A 368 -25.85 -17.49 -0.98
CA PHE A 368 -24.85 -17.36 -2.04
C PHE A 368 -24.34 -18.74 -2.42
N GLN A 369 -24.08 -18.93 -3.71
CA GLN A 369 -23.42 -20.13 -4.22
C GLN A 369 -22.11 -19.76 -4.88
N VAL A 370 -21.04 -20.43 -4.49
CA VAL A 370 -19.69 -20.24 -5.00
C VAL A 370 -19.22 -21.54 -5.65
N ASP A 371 -18.97 -21.50 -6.94
CA ASP A 371 -18.50 -22.62 -7.74
C ASP A 371 -17.29 -22.20 -8.60
N PRO A 372 -16.62 -23.13 -9.29
CA PRO A 372 -15.46 -22.80 -10.12
C PRO A 372 -15.73 -21.77 -11.24
N SER A 373 -16.97 -21.64 -11.72
CA SER A 373 -17.34 -20.70 -12.79
C SER A 373 -17.50 -19.27 -12.30
N ASN A 374 -17.90 -19.08 -11.03
CA ASN A 374 -18.15 -17.76 -10.44
C ASN A 374 -17.14 -17.38 -9.33
N ARG A 375 -16.05 -18.14 -9.20
CA ARG A 375 -15.02 -17.96 -8.16
C ARG A 375 -14.47 -16.52 -8.04
N LEU A 376 -14.28 -15.85 -9.18
CA LEU A 376 -13.77 -14.47 -9.28
C LEU A 376 -14.87 -13.40 -9.18
N LEU A 377 -16.14 -13.81 -9.14
CA LEU A 377 -17.28 -12.89 -9.06
C LEU A 377 -17.50 -12.47 -7.60
N LEU A 378 -17.31 -11.18 -7.34
CA LEU A 378 -17.77 -10.53 -6.11
C LEU A 378 -19.30 -10.52 -6.06
N GLN A 379 -19.86 -11.38 -5.21
CA GLN A 379 -21.29 -11.37 -4.91
C GLN A 379 -21.51 -10.47 -3.70
N ARG A 380 -22.30 -9.41 -3.84
CA ARG A 380 -22.49 -8.40 -2.78
C ARG A 380 -23.97 -8.10 -2.55
N VAL A 381 -24.37 -8.03 -1.28
CA VAL A 381 -25.72 -7.64 -0.85
C VAL A 381 -25.65 -6.47 0.13
N PRO A 382 -26.55 -5.45 0.03
CA PRO A 382 -26.71 -4.47 1.10
C PRO A 382 -27.31 -5.13 2.34
N LEU A 383 -26.80 -4.76 3.52
CA LEU A 383 -27.37 -5.22 4.78
C LEU A 383 -28.55 -4.32 5.18
N PRO A 384 -29.66 -4.90 5.68
CA PRO A 384 -30.91 -4.17 5.89
C PRO A 384 -30.85 -3.17 7.03
N GLN A 385 -30.04 -3.43 8.07
CA GLN A 385 -29.97 -2.62 9.28
C GLN A 385 -28.54 -2.40 9.75
N VAL A 386 -28.25 -1.17 10.16
CA VAL A 386 -26.99 -0.76 10.77
C VAL A 386 -27.32 0.24 11.88
N PRO A 387 -27.01 -0.04 13.16
CA PRO A 387 -26.31 -1.22 13.70
C PRO A 387 -27.15 -2.51 13.61
N GLY A 388 -26.51 -3.68 13.75
CA GLY A 388 -27.20 -4.98 13.70
C GLY A 388 -26.30 -6.19 13.90
N GLU A 389 -26.90 -7.33 14.27
CA GLU A 389 -26.22 -8.62 14.43
C GLU A 389 -26.50 -9.55 13.25
N TYR A 390 -25.46 -10.25 12.79
CA TYR A 390 -25.49 -11.10 11.62
C TYR A 390 -24.74 -12.40 11.88
N SER A 391 -25.17 -13.47 11.20
CA SER A 391 -24.46 -14.75 11.19
C SER A 391 -24.33 -15.27 9.76
N ALA A 392 -23.14 -15.71 9.38
CA ALA A 392 -22.88 -16.37 8.11
C ALA A 392 -22.54 -17.84 8.36
N GLU A 393 -23.25 -18.74 7.68
CA GLU A 393 -23.01 -20.18 7.71
C GLU A 393 -22.46 -20.62 6.35
N VAL A 394 -21.35 -21.36 6.37
CA VAL A 394 -20.68 -21.87 5.17
C VAL A 394 -20.74 -23.39 5.18
N SER A 395 -21.15 -23.98 4.06
CA SER A 395 -21.17 -25.44 3.84
C SER A 395 -20.61 -25.78 2.46
N GLY A 396 -20.05 -26.99 2.29
CA GLY A 396 -19.39 -27.45 1.06
C GLY A 396 -17.89 -27.68 1.25
N GLU A 397 -17.17 -28.01 0.16
CA GLU A 397 -15.74 -28.38 0.23
C GLU A 397 -14.80 -27.32 -0.36
N GLY A 398 -15.31 -26.15 -0.75
CA GLY A 398 -14.53 -25.03 -1.27
C GLY A 398 -14.25 -23.93 -0.24
N CYS A 399 -13.10 -23.26 -0.36
CA CYS A 399 -12.79 -22.06 0.42
C CYS A 399 -13.57 -20.86 -0.12
N VAL A 400 -14.18 -20.09 0.79
CA VAL A 400 -14.85 -18.82 0.50
C VAL A 400 -14.22 -17.69 1.31
N TYR A 401 -14.15 -16.52 0.73
CA TYR A 401 -13.75 -15.29 1.39
C TYR A 401 -14.98 -14.43 1.67
N LEU A 402 -15.22 -14.15 2.95
CA LEU A 402 -16.34 -13.35 3.43
C LEU A 402 -15.81 -11.98 3.87
N GLN A 403 -16.41 -10.91 3.35
CA GLN A 403 -16.04 -9.55 3.73
C GLN A 403 -17.26 -8.70 4.00
N THR A 404 -17.29 -8.06 5.18
CA THR A 404 -18.29 -7.06 5.53
C THR A 404 -17.66 -5.67 5.48
N SER A 405 -18.32 -4.73 4.82
CA SER A 405 -17.89 -3.32 4.79
C SER A 405 -18.96 -2.43 5.39
N LEU A 406 -18.57 -1.61 6.36
CA LEU A 406 -19.41 -0.60 7.00
C LEU A 406 -18.91 0.78 6.56
N ARG A 407 -19.82 1.65 6.13
CA ARG A 407 -19.53 3.04 5.74
C ARG A 407 -20.48 3.97 6.47
N TYR A 408 -19.96 5.06 6.98
CA TYR A 408 -20.72 6.10 7.67
C TYR A 408 -19.97 7.44 7.55
N ASN A 409 -20.65 8.55 7.82
CA ASN A 409 -20.05 9.87 7.87
C ASN A 409 -19.97 10.33 9.32
N VAL A 410 -18.84 10.92 9.72
CA VAL A 410 -18.65 11.56 11.03
C VAL A 410 -18.18 12.98 10.83
N GLN A 411 -18.46 13.86 11.79
CA GLN A 411 -17.82 15.17 11.84
C GLN A 411 -16.49 15.00 12.60
N PRO A 412 -15.32 15.22 11.94
CA PRO A 412 -14.03 15.12 12.60
C PRO A 412 -13.89 16.21 13.67
N THR A 413 -13.30 15.88 14.81
CA THR A 413 -12.97 16.87 15.84
C THR A 413 -11.55 17.40 15.64
N GLN A 414 -11.29 18.62 16.08
CA GLN A 414 -10.01 19.30 15.83
C GLN A 414 -8.82 18.61 16.52
N GLU A 415 -9.07 17.83 17.59
CA GLU A 415 -8.05 17.08 18.33
C GLU A 415 -7.57 15.82 17.60
N ASP A 416 -8.25 15.39 16.53
CA ASP A 416 -8.01 14.10 15.88
C ASP A 416 -6.79 14.07 14.95
N ALA A 417 -6.16 15.22 14.65
CA ALA A 417 -5.11 15.32 13.64
C ALA A 417 -3.87 16.10 14.09
N PRO A 418 -2.64 15.65 13.74
CA PRO A 418 -1.39 16.35 14.05
C PRO A 418 -1.15 17.56 13.12
N PHE A 419 -2.22 18.23 12.66
CA PHE A 419 -2.17 19.39 11.79
C PHE A 419 -3.25 20.39 12.17
N THR A 420 -2.93 21.68 12.12
CA THR A 420 -3.93 22.75 12.13
C THR A 420 -4.18 23.22 10.70
N LEU A 421 -5.46 23.30 10.34
CA LEU A 421 -5.92 23.75 9.04
C LEU A 421 -6.79 25.00 9.23
N HIS A 422 -6.42 26.11 8.58
CA HIS A 422 -7.21 27.33 8.54
C HIS A 422 -7.55 27.69 7.09
N VAL A 423 -8.84 27.63 6.76
CA VAL A 423 -9.36 27.89 5.40
C VAL A 423 -10.20 29.15 5.43
N TYR A 424 -9.93 30.07 4.52
CA TYR A 424 -10.66 31.34 4.40
C TYR A 424 -10.86 31.71 2.93
N THR A 425 -11.76 32.65 2.67
CA THR A 425 -12.03 33.15 1.32
C THR A 425 -11.65 34.61 1.20
N THR A 426 -11.38 35.06 -0.02
CA THR A 426 -11.12 36.47 -0.31
C THR A 426 -11.92 36.88 -1.55
N PRO A 427 -12.92 37.77 -1.42
CA PRO A 427 -13.40 38.42 -0.17
C PRO A 427 -14.06 37.42 0.81
N GLU A 428 -14.06 37.73 2.10
CA GLU A 428 -14.66 36.86 3.15
C GLU A 428 -16.20 36.81 3.06
N THR A 429 -16.82 37.89 2.58
CA THR A 429 -18.26 38.00 2.38
C THR A 429 -18.61 38.06 0.89
N CYS A 430 -19.74 37.48 0.52
CA CYS A 430 -20.28 37.52 -0.84
C CYS A 430 -21.16 38.77 -1.06
N GLU A 431 -20.66 39.95 -0.71
CA GLU A 431 -21.41 41.21 -0.92
C GLU A 431 -21.28 41.71 -2.37
N ASP A 432 -20.18 41.38 -3.06
CA ASP A 432 -19.99 41.70 -4.47
C ASP A 432 -20.59 40.61 -5.38
N SER A 433 -21.36 41.04 -6.38
CA SER A 433 -21.83 40.22 -7.52
C SER A 433 -20.74 39.33 -8.16
N GLN A 434 -19.47 39.75 -8.13
CA GLN A 434 -18.35 38.97 -8.62
C GLN A 434 -17.96 37.83 -7.68
N ALA A 435 -18.08 38.02 -6.36
CA ALA A 435 -17.77 36.98 -5.37
C ALA A 435 -18.73 35.78 -5.49
N HIS A 436 -19.94 35.96 -6.04
CA HIS A 436 -20.85 34.86 -6.37
C HIS A 436 -20.38 34.01 -7.56
N LYS A 437 -19.44 34.49 -8.37
CA LYS A 437 -18.94 33.81 -9.57
C LYS A 437 -17.51 33.31 -9.40
N VAL A 438 -16.64 34.13 -8.79
CA VAL A 438 -15.21 33.84 -8.61
C VAL A 438 -14.74 34.45 -7.29
N PHE A 439 -14.07 33.64 -6.48
CA PHE A 439 -13.41 34.09 -5.26
C PHE A 439 -12.11 33.29 -5.05
N ASN A 440 -11.20 33.84 -4.24
CA ASN A 440 -9.97 33.16 -3.88
C ASN A 440 -10.18 32.34 -2.60
N ILE A 441 -9.53 31.19 -2.52
CA ILE A 441 -9.47 30.35 -1.32
C ILE A 441 -8.06 30.42 -0.76
N GLY A 442 -7.93 30.89 0.47
CA GLY A 442 -6.70 30.84 1.25
C GLY A 442 -6.69 29.61 2.16
N ILE A 443 -5.58 28.87 2.16
CA ILE A 443 -5.40 27.66 2.97
C ILE A 443 -4.07 27.75 3.70
N ASN A 444 -4.13 27.79 5.02
CA ASN A 444 -2.97 27.76 5.89
C ASN A 444 -2.91 26.41 6.60
N VAL A 445 -1.76 25.74 6.49
CA VAL A 445 -1.51 24.43 7.10
C VAL A 445 -0.29 24.54 8.00
N SER A 446 -0.41 24.08 9.23
CA SER A 446 0.72 23.94 10.17
C SER A 446 0.74 22.55 10.78
N TYR A 447 1.94 22.06 11.09
CA TYR A 447 2.14 20.76 11.73
C TYR A 447 2.16 20.94 13.25
N THR A 448 1.42 20.10 13.97
CA THR A 448 1.30 20.13 15.43
C THR A 448 1.68 18.81 16.08
N GLY A 449 2.23 17.86 15.33
CA GLY A 449 2.69 16.58 15.86
C GLY A 449 4.02 16.68 16.61
N GLU A 450 4.42 15.56 17.22
CA GLU A 450 5.58 15.47 18.14
C GLU A 450 6.96 15.66 17.48
N ARG A 451 7.01 15.70 16.15
CA ARG A 451 8.27 15.83 15.41
C ARG A 451 8.57 17.30 15.13
N ASN A 452 9.83 17.65 14.89
CA ASN A 452 10.19 19.03 14.51
C ASN A 452 9.59 19.45 13.15
N VAL A 453 9.42 18.48 12.25
CA VAL A 453 8.85 18.66 10.90
C VAL A 453 8.02 17.43 10.53
N SER A 454 6.97 17.63 9.73
CA SER A 454 6.24 16.54 9.11
C SER A 454 7.06 15.86 8.00
N ASN A 455 6.61 14.69 7.57
CA ASN A 455 6.96 14.15 6.24
C ASN A 455 6.18 14.92 5.15
N MET A 456 6.11 14.38 3.92
CA MET A 456 5.27 14.96 2.88
C MET A 456 3.80 15.04 3.31
N VAL A 457 3.20 16.18 3.05
CA VAL A 457 1.78 16.46 3.30
C VAL A 457 1.08 16.61 1.97
N ILE A 458 -0.08 15.96 1.85
CA ILE A 458 -1.00 16.19 0.73
C ILE A 458 -2.18 16.99 1.28
N VAL A 459 -2.42 18.16 0.71
CA VAL A 459 -3.61 18.96 0.98
C VAL A 459 -4.63 18.63 -0.11
N ASP A 460 -5.69 17.91 0.25
CA ASP A 460 -6.79 17.58 -0.66
C ASP A 460 -7.92 18.58 -0.51
N VAL A 461 -8.12 19.40 -1.55
CA VAL A 461 -9.10 20.48 -1.57
C VAL A 461 -10.23 20.10 -2.51
N LYS A 462 -11.35 19.65 -1.94
CA LYS A 462 -12.59 19.39 -2.67
C LYS A 462 -13.40 20.68 -2.81
N MET A 463 -13.77 21.03 -4.04
CA MET A 463 -14.60 22.21 -4.32
C MET A 463 -16.04 21.98 -3.87
N LEU A 464 -16.71 23.06 -3.49
CA LEU A 464 -18.16 23.09 -3.27
C LEU A 464 -18.90 22.75 -4.57
N SER A 465 -20.07 22.13 -4.44
CA SER A 465 -20.94 21.80 -5.57
C SER A 465 -21.23 23.04 -6.43
N GLY A 466 -20.99 22.94 -7.73
CA GLY A 466 -21.17 24.05 -8.68
C GLY A 466 -19.92 24.91 -8.92
N PHE A 467 -18.83 24.71 -8.16
CA PHE A 467 -17.57 25.42 -8.33
C PHE A 467 -16.48 24.53 -8.94
N ILE A 468 -15.63 25.13 -9.76
CA ILE A 468 -14.45 24.49 -10.35
C ILE A 468 -13.20 25.34 -10.06
N PRO A 469 -12.02 24.71 -9.88
CA PRO A 469 -10.81 25.44 -9.62
C PRO A 469 -10.30 26.16 -10.88
N VAL A 470 -9.83 27.39 -10.71
CA VAL A 470 -9.22 28.15 -11.81
C VAL A 470 -7.83 27.62 -12.11
N LYS A 471 -7.66 26.94 -13.25
CA LYS A 471 -6.40 26.23 -13.60
C LYS A 471 -5.14 27.10 -13.53
N SER A 472 -5.24 28.37 -13.93
CA SER A 472 -4.11 29.30 -13.97
C SER A 472 -3.64 29.75 -12.59
N SER A 473 -4.53 29.78 -11.58
CA SER A 473 -4.14 30.12 -10.21
C SER A 473 -3.46 28.93 -9.53
N VAL A 474 -4.01 27.73 -9.68
CA VAL A 474 -3.48 26.50 -9.06
C VAL A 474 -2.04 26.19 -9.51
N ARG A 475 -1.73 26.40 -10.80
CA ARG A 475 -0.37 26.19 -11.35
C ARG A 475 0.72 27.06 -10.69
N LYS A 476 0.35 28.13 -9.98
CA LYS A 476 1.29 29.02 -9.28
C LYS A 476 1.60 28.59 -7.84
N VAL A 477 0.83 27.66 -7.27
CA VAL A 477 0.90 27.26 -5.85
C VAL A 477 2.02 26.25 -5.57
N GLY A 478 2.60 25.66 -6.63
CA GLY A 478 3.63 24.63 -6.53
C GLY A 478 3.20 23.36 -7.24
N ARG A 479 3.61 22.20 -6.73
CA ARG A 479 3.20 20.92 -7.30
C ARG A 479 1.74 20.64 -6.94
N THR A 480 0.92 20.52 -7.98
CA THR A 480 -0.51 20.30 -7.83
C THR A 480 -1.01 19.29 -8.86
N ASP A 481 -1.96 18.45 -8.46
CA ASP A 481 -2.75 17.64 -9.37
C ASP A 481 -4.18 18.15 -9.36
N LEU A 482 -4.71 18.38 -10.56
CA LEU A 482 -5.99 19.05 -10.76
C LEU A 482 -6.99 18.12 -11.42
N SER A 483 -8.12 17.91 -10.76
CA SER A 483 -9.31 17.33 -11.37
C SER A 483 -10.41 18.39 -11.49
N THR A 484 -11.57 18.01 -12.05
CA THR A 484 -12.68 18.96 -12.28
C THR A 484 -13.17 19.61 -10.98
N ASN A 485 -13.11 18.89 -9.85
CA ASN A 485 -13.64 19.34 -8.56
C ASN A 485 -12.68 19.12 -7.37
N HIS A 486 -11.47 18.62 -7.60
CA HIS A 486 -10.44 18.49 -6.56
C HIS A 486 -9.13 19.14 -6.99
N VAL A 487 -8.45 19.72 -6.01
CA VAL A 487 -7.06 20.17 -6.13
C VAL A 487 -6.24 19.46 -5.08
N LEU A 488 -5.24 18.71 -5.51
CA LEU A 488 -4.27 18.06 -4.64
C LEU A 488 -3.01 18.90 -4.62
N VAL A 489 -2.57 19.35 -3.45
CA VAL A 489 -1.33 20.11 -3.29
C VAL A 489 -0.31 19.27 -2.54
N TYR A 490 0.90 19.16 -3.07
CA TYR A 490 1.97 18.38 -2.47
C TYR A 490 2.98 19.29 -1.79
N LEU A 491 3.20 19.10 -0.50
CA LEU A 491 4.18 19.82 0.31
C LEU A 491 5.25 18.84 0.81
N GLU A 492 6.52 19.13 0.58
CA GLU A 492 7.62 18.21 0.97
C GLU A 492 7.72 18.02 2.49
N LYS A 493 7.51 19.09 3.26
CA LYS A 493 7.46 19.11 4.72
C LYS A 493 6.68 20.33 5.21
N VAL A 494 6.07 20.21 6.37
CA VAL A 494 5.45 21.31 7.12
C VAL A 494 6.09 21.35 8.50
N SER A 495 6.64 22.50 8.89
CA SER A 495 7.30 22.66 10.18
C SER A 495 6.29 22.99 11.27
N VAL A 496 6.64 22.67 12.52
CA VAL A 496 5.92 23.18 13.69
C VAL A 496 6.05 24.70 13.71
N HIS A 497 4.92 25.42 13.79
CA HIS A 497 4.95 26.86 14.03
C HIS A 497 5.37 27.10 15.48
N LEU A 498 6.66 27.30 15.72
CA LEU A 498 7.11 28.21 16.77
C LEU A 498 6.98 29.60 16.16
N GLY A 499 6.03 30.40 16.66
CA GLY A 499 5.66 31.68 16.08
C GLY A 499 6.86 32.60 15.84
N LEU A 500 7.30 32.69 14.60
CA LEU A 500 8.11 33.77 14.05
C LEU A 500 7.57 34.01 12.64
N GLY A 501 6.81 35.10 12.48
CA GLY A 501 6.08 35.43 11.27
C GLY A 501 6.98 35.53 10.05
N TRP A 502 6.61 34.81 8.99
CA TRP A 502 7.12 35.08 7.66
C TRP A 502 6.07 35.86 6.89
N VAL A 503 6.26 37.18 6.79
CA VAL A 503 5.56 37.99 5.79
C VAL A 503 6.14 37.61 4.44
N ARG A 504 5.41 36.81 3.66
CA ARG A 504 5.68 36.68 2.22
C ARG A 504 5.03 37.87 1.54
N GLU A 505 5.81 38.93 1.34
CA GLU A 505 5.43 40.08 0.54
C GLU A 505 5.13 39.59 -0.89
N THR A 506 3.85 39.45 -1.23
CA THR A 506 3.43 39.39 -2.63
C THR A 506 3.70 40.77 -3.21
N GLN A 507 4.79 40.91 -3.96
CA GLN A 507 5.03 42.09 -4.79
C GLN A 507 3.86 42.27 -5.77
N ALA A 508 2.95 43.17 -5.41
CA ALA A 508 2.12 43.87 -6.38
C ALA A 508 3.04 44.84 -7.13
N TRP A 509 3.31 44.56 -8.40
CA TRP A 509 4.00 45.51 -9.26
C TRP A 509 3.05 46.63 -9.63
N GLY A 510 3.24 47.78 -8.99
CA GLY A 510 2.59 49.05 -9.30
C GLY A 510 3.50 50.24 -8.96
N HIS A 511 4.17 50.75 -9.99
CA HIS A 511 4.92 52.03 -10.09
C HIS A 511 6.14 52.32 -9.18
N PRO A 512 7.14 53.09 -9.70
CA PRO A 512 8.49 53.13 -9.13
C PRO A 512 8.68 54.29 -8.14
N GLY A 513 9.19 54.00 -6.95
CA GLY A 513 9.64 55.04 -6.04
C GLY A 513 10.07 54.54 -4.67
N GLN A 514 11.36 54.72 -4.37
CA GLN A 514 12.03 54.63 -3.07
C GLN A 514 12.36 53.24 -2.49
N LYS A 515 13.67 52.98 -2.50
CA LYS A 515 14.38 51.98 -1.70
C LYS A 515 14.52 52.49 -0.26
N THR A 516 14.26 51.63 0.72
CA THR A 516 14.88 51.71 2.04
C THR A 516 15.06 50.31 2.63
N TRP A 517 16.30 49.97 2.97
CA TRP A 517 16.65 48.79 3.76
C TRP A 517 16.65 49.17 5.24
N THR A 518 16.09 48.35 6.13
CA THR A 518 16.52 48.32 7.53
C THR A 518 16.40 46.90 8.10
N SER A 519 17.55 46.36 8.51
CA SER A 519 17.67 45.19 9.38
C SER A 519 17.40 45.61 10.83
N LYS A 520 16.69 44.78 11.61
CA LYS A 520 16.85 44.71 13.06
C LYS A 520 16.42 43.34 13.59
N LEU A 521 17.41 42.57 14.01
CA LEU A 521 17.28 41.56 15.08
C LEU A 521 16.80 42.27 16.37
N PRO A 522 16.14 41.54 17.29
CA PRO A 522 16.92 41.07 18.43
C PRO A 522 16.57 39.66 18.95
N TRP A 523 17.62 39.03 19.46
CA TRP A 523 17.70 38.04 20.52
C TRP A 523 16.58 38.10 21.58
N VAL A 524 15.93 36.97 21.87
CA VAL A 524 16.19 36.00 22.97
C VAL A 524 15.58 34.67 22.56
#